data_AF-A0A434BVU8-F1
#
_entry.id   AF-A0A434BVU8-F1
#
_cell.length_a   1.000
_cell.length_b   1.000
_cell.length_c   1.000
_cell.angle_alpha   90.00
_cell.angle_beta   90.00
_cell.angle_gamma   90.00
#
_symmetry.space_group_name_H-M   'P 1'
#
loop_
_entity.id
_entity.type
_entity.pdbx_description
1 polymer ?
#
loop_
_entity_poly.entity_id
_entity_poly.type
_entity_poly.pdbx_seq_one_letter_code
_entity_poly.pdbx_strand_id
1 'polypeptide(L)'
;MTTKPLPELPVSAVLPALTEALGHGNSAVLVAPPGAGKTTLVPLALLDTPWLGAGKIILLEPRRLAARAAARRMAELLGEEPGATVGYAMRMENRISAKTRIVVVTEGVLARMILDNPELPGVSAVIFDEFHERSLDGDFGLALALDVQGALRPDLRLAVMSATLDGARVAKLMSGAPVVES
;
A
#
# COMPACT_ATOMS: atom_id res chain seq x y z
N MET A 1 14.54 -0.13 -10.61
CA MET A 1 15.91 0.18 -10.17
C MET A 1 15.98 1.63 -9.72
N THR A 2 15.46 1.89 -8.54
CA THR A 2 15.74 3.13 -7.80
C THR A 2 17.21 3.11 -7.41
N THR A 3 18.01 3.96 -8.05
CA THR A 3 19.49 3.99 -7.91
C THR A 3 19.98 4.60 -6.61
N LYS A 4 19.06 5.05 -5.73
CA LYS A 4 19.38 5.71 -4.47
C LYS A 4 18.95 4.81 -3.30
N PRO A 5 19.83 4.56 -2.32
CA PRO A 5 19.44 3.81 -1.14
C PRO A 5 18.37 4.59 -0.37
N LEU A 6 17.32 3.88 0.05
CA LEU A 6 16.30 4.43 0.94
C LEU A 6 16.93 4.75 2.31
N PRO A 7 16.44 5.76 3.04
CA PRO A 7 16.96 6.09 4.36
C PRO A 7 16.65 4.96 5.35
N GLU A 8 17.54 4.76 6.33
CA GLU A 8 17.28 3.85 7.44
C GLU A 8 16.30 4.49 8.44
N LEU A 9 15.06 4.00 8.43
CA LEU A 9 14.03 4.25 9.44
C LEU A 9 13.70 2.93 10.18
N PRO A 10 12.99 2.96 11.34
CA PRO A 10 12.67 1.74 12.10
C PRO A 10 12.06 0.61 11.25
N VAL A 11 11.15 0.94 10.32
CA VAL A 11 10.53 -0.06 9.44
C VAL A 11 11.53 -0.79 8.52
N SER A 12 12.72 -0.23 8.28
CA SER A 12 13.71 -0.80 7.36
C SER A 12 14.16 -2.19 7.77
N ALA A 13 14.23 -2.46 9.09
CA ALA A 13 14.62 -3.75 9.64
C ALA A 13 13.67 -4.88 9.24
N VAL A 14 12.41 -4.55 8.95
CA VAL A 14 11.36 -5.54 8.68
C VAL A 14 10.91 -5.59 7.22
N LEU A 15 11.43 -4.70 6.36
CA LEU A 15 11.13 -4.71 4.92
C LEU A 15 11.50 -6.05 4.24
N PRO A 16 12.62 -6.73 4.57
CA PRO A 16 12.91 -8.03 4.00
C PRO A 16 11.85 -9.08 4.35
N ALA A 17 11.45 -9.15 5.63
CA ALA A 17 10.44 -10.09 6.10
C ALA A 17 9.05 -9.82 5.47
N LEU A 18 8.67 -8.54 5.35
CA LEU A 18 7.43 -8.16 4.67
C LEU A 18 7.45 -8.53 3.18
N THR A 19 8.58 -8.28 2.51
CA THR A 19 8.75 -8.62 1.09
C THR A 19 8.68 -10.12 0.86
N GLU A 20 9.29 -10.90 1.75
CA GLU A 20 9.25 -12.35 1.73
C GLU A 20 7.83 -12.89 1.97
N ALA A 21 7.11 -12.35 2.97
CA ALA A 21 5.73 -12.74 3.25
C ALA A 21 4.80 -12.53 2.03
N LEU A 22 4.93 -11.38 1.34
CA LEU A 22 4.21 -11.07 0.10
C LEU A 22 4.77 -11.79 -1.15
N GLY A 23 5.97 -12.38 -1.05
CA GLY A 23 6.55 -13.23 -2.07
C GLY A 23 6.01 -14.65 -2.03
N HIS A 24 5.86 -15.21 -0.83
CA HIS A 24 5.32 -16.56 -0.60
C HIS A 24 3.80 -16.61 -0.61
N GLY A 25 3.14 -15.55 -0.12
CA GLY A 25 1.70 -15.42 -0.11
C GLY A 25 1.23 -14.21 -0.92
N ASN A 26 -0.04 -13.84 -0.74
CA ASN A 26 -0.64 -12.65 -1.35
C ASN A 26 -1.17 -11.66 -0.30
N SER A 27 -0.94 -11.92 0.99
CA SER A 27 -1.45 -11.10 2.08
C SER A 27 -0.42 -10.99 3.20
N ALA A 28 -0.28 -9.80 3.79
CA ALA A 28 0.58 -9.58 4.96
C ALA A 28 0.06 -8.42 5.82
N VAL A 29 0.35 -8.48 7.12
CA VAL A 29 0.07 -7.40 8.07
C VAL A 29 1.38 -6.88 8.64
N LEU A 30 1.61 -5.58 8.53
CA LEU A 30 2.75 -4.89 9.12
C LEU A 30 2.29 -4.09 10.35
N VAL A 31 2.90 -4.36 11.50
CA VAL A 31 2.73 -3.55 12.71
C VAL A 31 4.03 -2.83 13.00
N ALA A 32 4.00 -1.50 13.02
CA ALA A 32 5.15 -0.69 13.44
C ALA A 32 4.67 0.64 14.01
N PRO A 33 5.37 1.23 14.98
CA PRO A 33 4.91 2.44 15.66
C PRO A 33 4.69 3.64 14.70
N PRO A 34 3.90 4.65 15.10
CA PRO A 34 3.80 5.91 14.36
C PRO A 34 5.18 6.52 14.14
N GLY A 35 5.40 7.12 12.97
CA GLY A 35 6.70 7.70 12.62
C GLY A 35 7.79 6.69 12.23
N ALA A 36 7.51 5.38 12.26
CA ALA A 36 8.48 4.34 11.83
C ALA A 36 8.84 4.39 10.32
N GLY A 37 8.13 5.18 9.51
CA GLY A 37 8.37 5.30 8.07
C GLY A 37 7.55 4.35 7.20
N LYS A 38 6.50 3.70 7.73
CA LYS A 38 5.65 2.73 7.01
C LYS A 38 5.15 3.27 5.67
N THR A 39 4.41 4.37 5.71
CA THR A 39 3.78 5.06 4.57
C THR A 39 4.75 5.38 3.43
N THR A 40 6.01 5.69 3.76
CA THR A 40 6.98 6.24 2.81
C THR A 40 8.01 5.22 2.34
N LEU A 41 8.38 4.23 3.15
CA LEU A 41 9.39 3.23 2.76
C LEU A 41 8.79 1.92 2.26
N VAL A 42 7.65 1.48 2.82
CA VAL A 42 7.06 0.19 2.44
C VAL A 42 6.69 0.16 0.94
N PRO A 43 5.94 1.13 0.40
CA PRO A 43 5.59 1.09 -1.03
C PRO A 43 6.83 1.15 -1.93
N LEU A 44 7.84 1.95 -1.55
CA LEU A 44 9.08 2.08 -2.30
C LEU A 44 9.90 0.78 -2.31
N ALA A 45 10.00 0.09 -1.16
CA ALA A 45 10.69 -1.18 -1.04
C ALA A 45 10.05 -2.28 -1.90
N LEU A 46 8.74 -2.22 -2.09
CA LEU A 46 8.00 -3.19 -2.89
C LEU A 46 8.13 -2.97 -4.41
N LEU A 47 8.67 -1.83 -4.88
CA LEU A 47 8.79 -1.52 -6.31
C LEU A 47 9.67 -2.49 -7.09
N ASP A 48 10.74 -2.97 -6.48
CA ASP A 48 11.72 -3.85 -7.13
C ASP A 48 11.41 -5.34 -6.85
N THR A 49 10.24 -5.67 -6.29
CA THR A 49 9.85 -7.06 -6.06
C THR A 49 9.47 -7.77 -7.38
N PRO A 50 9.88 -9.03 -7.58
CA PRO A 50 9.61 -9.74 -8.83
C PRO A 50 8.12 -9.86 -9.15
N TRP A 51 7.30 -10.05 -8.11
CA TRP A 51 5.86 -10.22 -8.26
C TRP A 51 5.12 -8.97 -8.68
N LEU A 52 5.69 -7.78 -8.46
CA LEU A 52 5.06 -6.53 -8.89
C LEU A 52 5.10 -6.41 -10.42
N GLY A 53 6.16 -6.92 -11.05
CA GLY A 53 6.34 -6.88 -12.50
C GLY A 53 6.17 -5.47 -13.06
N ALA A 54 5.27 -5.31 -14.04
CA ALA A 54 4.90 -4.03 -14.63
C ALA A 54 3.70 -3.34 -13.93
N GLY A 55 3.10 -3.98 -12.93
CA GLY A 55 1.91 -3.49 -12.26
C GLY A 55 2.17 -2.36 -11.26
N LYS A 56 1.08 -1.81 -10.73
CA LYS A 56 1.09 -0.68 -9.80
C LYS A 56 0.76 -1.12 -8.38
N ILE A 57 1.23 -0.32 -7.44
CA ILE A 57 0.85 -0.34 -6.04
C ILE A 57 -0.16 0.79 -5.82
N ILE A 58 -1.32 0.46 -5.27
CA ILE A 58 -2.28 1.44 -4.76
C ILE A 58 -2.04 1.55 -3.25
N LEU A 59 -1.72 2.75 -2.76
CA LEU A 59 -1.59 3.02 -1.32
C LEU A 59 -2.82 3.80 -0.87
N LEU A 60 -3.64 3.21 -0.02
CA LEU A 60 -4.71 3.92 0.65
C LEU A 60 -4.15 4.71 1.82
N GLU A 61 -4.36 6.02 1.80
CA GLU A 61 -4.11 6.92 2.93
C GLU A 61 -5.38 7.73 3.21
N PRO A 62 -6.02 7.56 4.39
CA PRO A 62 -7.36 8.08 4.66
C PRO A 62 -7.45 9.61 4.62
N ARG A 63 -6.34 10.29 4.95
CA ARG A 63 -6.34 11.74 5.10
C ARG A 63 -5.75 12.39 3.86
N ARG A 64 -6.53 13.18 3.12
CA ARG A 64 -6.07 13.88 1.89
C ARG A 64 -4.73 14.62 2.05
N LEU A 65 -4.54 15.34 3.15
CA LEU A 65 -3.29 16.06 3.41
C LEU A 65 -2.12 15.10 3.62
N ALA A 66 -2.33 14.00 4.34
CA ALA A 66 -1.34 12.96 4.54
C ALA A 66 -1.05 12.21 3.24
N ALA A 67 -2.06 11.91 2.43
CA ALA A 67 -1.91 11.26 1.11
C ALA A 67 -1.00 12.08 0.18
N ARG A 68 -1.21 13.41 0.15
CA ARG A 68 -0.37 14.31 -0.64
C ARG A 68 1.04 14.41 -0.06
N ALA A 69 1.16 14.50 1.27
CA ALA A 69 2.45 14.55 1.95
C ALA A 69 3.26 13.27 1.74
N ALA A 70 2.62 12.10 1.81
CA ALA A 70 3.19 10.79 1.56
C ALA A 70 3.72 10.67 0.13
N ALA A 71 2.88 10.98 -0.87
CA ALA A 71 3.28 10.96 -2.27
C ALA A 71 4.46 11.90 -2.55
N ARG A 72 4.43 13.11 -1.98
CA ARG A 72 5.52 14.08 -2.11
C ARG A 72 6.80 13.58 -1.47
N ARG A 73 6.72 13.09 -0.23
CA ARG A 73 7.87 12.57 0.50
C ARG A 73 8.51 11.38 -0.23
N MET A 74 7.70 10.45 -0.74
CA MET A 74 8.20 9.34 -1.53
C MET A 74 8.87 9.79 -2.82
N ALA A 75 8.29 10.74 -3.56
CA ALA A 75 8.91 11.30 -4.75
C ALA A 75 10.25 11.99 -4.44
N GLU A 76 10.32 12.78 -3.36
CA GLU A 76 11.56 13.41 -2.89
C GLU A 76 12.66 12.39 -2.56
N LEU A 77 12.31 11.25 -1.93
CA LEU A 77 13.26 10.18 -1.67
C LEU A 77 13.86 9.60 -2.95
N LEU A 78 13.09 9.59 -4.03
CA LEU A 78 13.53 9.18 -5.37
C LEU A 78 14.22 10.31 -6.16
N GLY A 79 14.24 11.54 -5.65
CA GLY A 79 14.73 12.72 -6.38
C GLY A 79 13.80 13.15 -7.52
N GLU A 80 12.50 12.88 -7.38
CA GLU A 80 11.46 13.16 -8.36
C GLU A 80 10.38 14.11 -7.80
N GLU A 81 9.49 14.57 -8.66
CA GLU A 81 8.25 15.27 -8.28
C GLU A 81 7.04 14.32 -8.40
N PRO A 82 5.96 14.52 -7.61
CA PRO A 82 4.73 13.75 -7.75
C PRO A 82 4.18 13.75 -9.19
N GLY A 83 3.78 12.57 -9.65
CA GLY A 83 3.34 12.31 -11.03
C GLY A 83 4.38 11.59 -11.88
N ALA A 84 5.62 11.45 -11.41
CA ALA A 84 6.63 10.54 -11.95
C ALA A 84 6.38 9.10 -11.44
N THR A 85 7.34 8.45 -10.80
CA THR A 85 7.20 7.08 -10.27
C THR A 85 6.14 6.99 -9.19
N VAL A 86 6.01 8.04 -8.37
CA VAL A 86 5.01 8.16 -7.32
C VAL A 86 4.04 9.27 -7.66
N GLY A 87 2.74 9.01 -7.51
CA GLY A 87 1.68 9.97 -7.75
C GLY A 87 0.54 9.81 -6.75
N TYR A 88 -0.49 10.64 -6.92
CA TYR A 88 -1.69 10.54 -6.10
C TYR A 88 -2.96 10.83 -6.90
N ALA A 89 -4.07 10.25 -6.47
CA ALA A 89 -5.39 10.48 -7.04
C ALA A 89 -6.44 10.67 -5.94
N MET A 90 -7.10 11.82 -5.97
CA MET A 90 -8.09 12.23 -4.98
C MET A 90 -9.25 12.93 -5.69
N ARG A 91 -10.36 13.16 -4.97
CA ARG A 91 -11.49 13.92 -5.51
C ARG A 91 -11.02 15.31 -5.96
N MET A 92 -11.19 15.59 -7.26
CA MET A 92 -10.82 16.84 -7.95
C MET A 92 -9.30 17.12 -8.03
N GLU A 93 -8.44 16.19 -7.64
CA GLU A 93 -6.99 16.41 -7.65
C GLU A 93 -6.23 15.13 -8.00
N ASN A 94 -5.63 15.10 -9.19
CA ASN A 94 -4.86 13.96 -9.68
C ASN A 94 -3.48 14.42 -10.15
N ARG A 95 -2.44 13.71 -9.72
CA ARG A 95 -1.05 13.84 -10.17
C ARG A 95 -0.50 12.45 -10.46
N ILE A 96 -0.88 11.90 -11.61
CA ILE A 96 -0.45 10.59 -12.10
C ILE A 96 -0.06 10.69 -13.58
N SER A 97 0.82 9.81 -14.04
CA SER A 97 1.19 9.67 -15.44
C SER A 97 1.32 8.20 -15.84
N ALA A 98 1.68 7.93 -17.10
CA ALA A 98 2.02 6.59 -17.55
C ALA A 98 3.24 5.98 -16.81
N LYS A 99 4.09 6.83 -16.21
CA LYS A 99 5.27 6.39 -15.44
C LYS A 99 4.93 5.99 -14.00
N THR A 100 3.76 6.37 -13.50
CA THR A 100 3.40 6.18 -12.09
C THR A 100 3.21 4.70 -11.75
N ARG A 101 4.00 4.23 -10.78
CA ARG A 101 4.00 2.88 -10.24
C ARG A 101 3.37 2.79 -8.84
N ILE A 102 3.48 3.84 -8.03
CA ILE A 102 2.75 3.96 -6.76
C ILE A 102 1.72 5.08 -6.89
N VAL A 103 0.45 4.77 -6.63
CA VAL A 103 -0.64 5.75 -6.62
C VAL A 103 -1.21 5.82 -5.22
N VAL A 104 -1.01 6.95 -4.55
CA VAL A 104 -1.63 7.22 -3.26
C VAL A 104 -3.06 7.70 -3.47
N VAL A 105 -4.03 7.04 -2.85
CA VAL A 105 -5.47 7.31 -3.00
C VAL A 105 -6.13 7.49 -1.65
N THR A 106 -7.28 8.15 -1.65
CA THR A 106 -8.21 8.17 -0.51
C THR A 106 -9.26 7.06 -0.66
N GLU A 107 -9.99 6.77 0.41
CA GLU A 107 -10.95 5.66 0.53
C GLU A 107 -11.99 5.69 -0.58
N GLY A 108 -12.63 6.85 -0.79
CA GLY A 108 -13.66 6.98 -1.82
C GLY A 108 -13.13 6.77 -3.25
N VAL A 109 -11.83 7.01 -3.49
CA VAL A 109 -11.21 6.73 -4.78
C VAL A 109 -10.92 5.23 -4.91
N LEU A 110 -10.37 4.60 -3.88
CA LEU A 110 -10.13 3.15 -3.87
C LEU A 110 -11.43 2.36 -4.05
N ALA A 111 -12.46 2.66 -3.26
CA ALA A 111 -13.75 1.98 -3.32
C ALA A 111 -14.36 2.10 -4.72
N ARG A 112 -14.31 3.30 -5.31
CA ARG A 112 -14.77 3.51 -6.68
C ARG A 112 -13.96 2.72 -7.71
N MET A 113 -12.64 2.68 -7.59
CA MET A 113 -11.79 1.88 -8.49
C MET A 113 -12.19 0.41 -8.48
N ILE A 114 -12.41 -0.16 -7.29
CA ILE A 114 -12.80 -1.57 -7.14
C ILE A 114 -14.21 -1.81 -7.65
N LEU A 115 -15.18 -0.95 -7.32
CA LEU A 115 -16.58 -1.10 -7.74
C LEU A 115 -16.76 -0.89 -9.25
N ASP A 116 -16.04 0.05 -9.85
CA ASP A 116 -16.12 0.35 -11.29
C ASP A 116 -15.46 -0.78 -12.12
N ASN A 117 -14.34 -1.34 -11.64
CA ASN A 117 -13.69 -2.51 -12.26
C ASN A 117 -12.97 -3.39 -11.23
N PRO A 118 -13.61 -4.47 -10.74
CA PRO A 118 -13.03 -5.39 -9.76
C PRO A 118 -11.76 -6.10 -10.24
N GLU A 119 -11.52 -6.20 -11.55
CA GLU A 119 -10.27 -6.77 -12.06
C GLU A 119 -9.06 -5.90 -11.75
N LEU A 120 -9.23 -4.63 -11.38
CA LEU A 120 -8.16 -3.67 -11.10
C LEU A 120 -6.99 -3.78 -12.11
N PRO A 121 -7.24 -3.53 -13.41
CA PRO A 121 -6.27 -3.81 -14.45
C PRO A 121 -4.97 -3.02 -14.24
N GLY A 122 -3.85 -3.73 -14.31
CA GLY A 122 -2.52 -3.16 -14.08
C GLY A 122 -2.18 -2.86 -12.62
N VAL A 123 -3.04 -3.24 -11.66
CA VAL A 123 -2.73 -3.21 -10.23
C VAL A 123 -2.25 -4.60 -9.80
N SER A 124 -1.14 -4.62 -9.08
CA SER A 124 -0.53 -5.83 -8.52
C SER A 124 -0.59 -5.86 -7.00
N ALA A 125 -0.71 -4.69 -6.35
CA ALA A 125 -0.90 -4.63 -4.90
C ALA A 125 -1.78 -3.47 -4.46
N VAL A 126 -2.49 -3.67 -3.34
CA VAL A 126 -3.16 -2.62 -2.58
C VAL A 126 -2.62 -2.64 -1.15
N ILE A 127 -2.21 -1.48 -0.66
CA ILE A 127 -1.68 -1.28 0.69
C ILE A 127 -2.66 -0.38 1.45
N PHE A 128 -3.11 -0.83 2.61
CA PHE A 128 -3.97 -0.07 3.52
C PHE A 128 -3.11 0.53 4.62
N ASP A 129 -2.89 1.84 4.58
CA ASP A 129 -2.16 2.53 5.64
C ASP A 129 -3.07 2.95 6.79
N GLU A 130 -2.47 3.19 7.96
CA GLU A 130 -3.13 3.72 9.15
C GLU A 130 -4.43 2.96 9.53
N PHE A 131 -4.49 1.65 9.29
CA PHE A 131 -5.72 0.84 9.45
C PHE A 131 -6.26 0.78 10.91
N HIS A 132 -5.48 1.28 11.86
CA HIS A 132 -5.90 1.44 13.26
C HIS A 132 -6.88 2.60 13.48
N GLU A 133 -7.05 3.50 12.53
CA GLU A 133 -8.07 4.55 12.60
C GLU A 133 -9.50 3.99 12.51
N ARG A 134 -9.65 2.70 12.12
CA ARG A 134 -10.92 1.96 12.04
C ARG A 134 -12.07 2.81 11.49
N SER A 135 -11.78 3.55 10.42
CA SER A 135 -12.82 4.24 9.68
C SER A 135 -13.65 3.19 8.96
N LEU A 136 -14.98 3.35 8.98
CA LEU A 136 -15.91 2.48 8.24
C LEU A 136 -15.50 2.36 6.75
N ASP A 137 -14.97 3.44 6.19
CA ASP A 137 -14.54 3.50 4.80
C ASP A 137 -13.26 2.68 4.54
N GLY A 138 -12.30 2.66 5.49
CA GLY A 138 -11.10 1.83 5.40
C GLY A 138 -11.43 0.34 5.51
N ASP A 139 -12.28 -0.03 6.46
CA ASP A 139 -12.76 -1.40 6.64
C ASP A 139 -13.55 -1.89 5.41
N PHE A 140 -14.40 -1.03 4.85
CA PHE A 140 -15.15 -1.33 3.63
C PHE A 140 -14.22 -1.52 2.42
N GLY A 141 -13.21 -0.67 2.26
CA GLY A 141 -12.21 -0.82 1.20
C GLY A 141 -11.44 -2.14 1.31
N LEU A 142 -11.07 -2.56 2.52
CA LEU A 142 -10.38 -3.83 2.75
C LEU A 142 -11.30 -5.01 2.43
N ALA A 143 -12.57 -4.97 2.85
CA ALA A 143 -13.54 -6.02 2.53
C ALA A 143 -13.71 -6.20 1.01
N LEU A 144 -13.88 -5.11 0.26
CA LEU A 144 -13.96 -5.15 -1.20
C LEU A 144 -12.70 -5.75 -1.83
N ALA A 145 -11.52 -5.37 -1.33
CA ALA A 145 -10.25 -5.89 -1.84
C ALA A 145 -10.05 -7.38 -1.53
N LEU A 146 -10.50 -7.84 -0.36
CA LEU A 146 -10.48 -9.26 0.02
C LEU A 146 -11.43 -10.10 -0.84
N ASP A 147 -12.64 -9.60 -1.12
CA ASP A 147 -13.59 -10.27 -2.02
C ASP A 147 -13.01 -10.40 -3.43
N VAL A 148 -12.38 -9.33 -3.95
CA VAL A 148 -11.67 -9.34 -5.23
C VAL A 148 -10.53 -10.37 -5.22
N GLN A 149 -9.70 -10.37 -4.18
CA GLN A 149 -8.58 -11.30 -4.06
C GLN A 149 -9.07 -12.76 -4.02
N GLY A 150 -10.14 -13.04 -3.28
CA GLY A 150 -10.68 -14.40 -3.12
C GLY A 150 -11.45 -14.93 -4.34
N ALA A 151 -12.16 -14.05 -5.06
CA ALA A 151 -13.05 -14.48 -6.12
C ALA A 151 -12.49 -14.30 -7.55
N LEU A 152 -11.63 -13.31 -7.77
CA LEU A 152 -11.27 -12.86 -9.13
C LEU A 152 -9.77 -12.70 -9.37
N ARG A 153 -9.04 -12.16 -8.39
CA ARG A 153 -7.61 -11.82 -8.49
C ARG A 153 -6.81 -12.49 -7.37
N PRO A 154 -6.67 -13.82 -7.36
CA PRO A 154 -5.85 -14.51 -6.34
C PRO A 154 -4.37 -14.09 -6.39
N ASP A 155 -3.93 -13.46 -7.48
CA ASP A 155 -2.59 -12.89 -7.65
C ASP A 155 -2.42 -11.47 -7.05
N LEU A 156 -3.52 -10.77 -6.75
CA LEU A 156 -3.49 -9.44 -6.15
C LEU A 156 -2.93 -9.52 -4.74
N ARG A 157 -1.94 -8.69 -4.43
CA ARG A 157 -1.35 -8.60 -3.09
C ARG A 157 -2.01 -7.55 -2.22
N LEU A 158 -2.31 -7.92 -0.98
CA LEU A 158 -2.88 -7.02 0.01
C LEU A 158 -1.92 -6.88 1.19
N ALA A 159 -1.62 -5.65 1.56
CA ALA A 159 -0.87 -5.38 2.77
C ALA A 159 -1.66 -4.42 3.66
N VAL A 160 -1.75 -4.73 4.95
CA VAL A 160 -2.34 -3.81 5.94
C VAL A 160 -1.24 -3.32 6.87
N MET A 161 -1.13 -2.01 7.03
CA MET A 161 -0.17 -1.36 7.92
C MET A 161 -0.90 -0.72 9.10
N SER A 162 -0.46 -1.05 10.31
CA SER A 162 -1.06 -0.56 11.56
C SER A 162 0.01 -0.05 12.52
N ALA A 163 -0.36 0.95 13.32
CA ALA A 163 0.45 1.45 14.42
C ALA A 163 0.22 0.70 15.74
N THR A 164 -0.83 -0.12 15.82
CA THR A 164 -1.25 -0.77 17.07
C THR A 164 -1.22 -2.29 16.95
N LEU A 165 -1.09 -2.95 18.11
CA LEU A 165 -1.01 -4.40 18.35
C LEU A 165 -2.22 -5.21 17.86
N ASP A 166 -3.15 -4.60 17.14
CA ASP A 166 -4.30 -5.31 16.60
C ASP A 166 -4.03 -6.09 15.29
N GLY A 167 -2.76 -6.27 14.96
CA GLY A 167 -2.34 -7.03 13.78
C GLY A 167 -2.92 -8.44 13.74
N ALA A 168 -3.13 -9.09 14.91
CA ALA A 168 -3.69 -10.43 14.99
C ALA A 168 -5.17 -10.51 14.54
N ARG A 169 -6.01 -9.50 14.84
CA ARG A 169 -7.42 -9.50 14.37
C ARG A 169 -7.48 -9.25 12.87
N VAL A 170 -6.66 -8.33 12.36
CA VAL A 170 -6.54 -8.06 10.92
C VAL A 170 -6.02 -9.30 10.18
N ALA A 171 -4.99 -9.96 10.70
CA ALA A 171 -4.46 -11.19 10.12
C ALA A 171 -5.53 -12.27 10.02
N LYS A 172 -6.37 -12.43 11.05
CA LYS A 172 -7.49 -13.37 11.02
C LYS A 172 -8.53 -13.02 9.95
N LEU A 173 -8.83 -11.73 9.75
CA LEU A 173 -9.70 -11.26 8.66
C LEU A 173 -9.08 -11.60 7.29
N MET A 174 -7.76 -11.48 7.17
CA MET A 174 -6.98 -11.81 5.97
C MET A 174 -6.56 -13.30 5.92
N SER A 175 -7.43 -14.19 6.38
CA SER A 175 -7.24 -15.66 6.33
C SER A 175 -5.95 -16.18 6.99
N GLY A 176 -5.49 -15.52 8.06
CA GLY A 176 -4.27 -15.90 8.79
C GLY A 176 -2.98 -15.37 8.16
N ALA A 177 -3.05 -14.23 7.47
CA ALA A 177 -1.88 -13.59 6.86
C ALA A 177 -0.72 -13.42 7.87
N PRO A 178 0.55 -13.59 7.42
CA PRO A 178 1.72 -13.35 8.27
C PRO A 178 1.70 -11.94 8.86
N VAL A 179 2.01 -11.86 10.17
CA VAL A 179 2.21 -10.59 10.88
C VAL A 179 3.70 -10.33 10.99
N VAL A 180 4.12 -9.13 10.56
CA VAL A 180 5.50 -8.66 10.63
C VAL A 180 5.53 -7.46 11.58
N GLU A 181 6.40 -7.51 12.59
CA GLU A 181 6.48 -6.50 13.65
C GLU A 181 7.87 -5.86 13.68
N SER A 182 7.90 -4.52 13.81
CA SER A 182 9.13 -3.70 13.92
C SER A 182 9.35 -3.17 15.32
#